data_AF-E3L0C0-F1
#
_entry.id   AF-E3L0C0-F1
#
_cell.length_a   1.000
_cell.length_b   1.000
_cell.length_c   1.000
_cell.angle_alpha   90.00
_cell.angle_beta   90.00
_cell.angle_gamma   90.00
#
_symmetry.space_group_name_H-M   'P 1'
#
loop_
_entity.id
_entity.type
_entity.pdbx_description
1 polymer ?
#
loop_
_entity_poly.entity_id
_entity_poly.type
_entity_poly.pdbx_seq_one_letter_code
_entity_poly.pdbx_strand_id
1 'polypeptide(L)'
;MEKYFHSVKQLRKPTPGLYKEYLDHVMENTQSEKPGSSNTAPANLYWATMWAKDIWDEFNQLNQDYDKMFNDIERSRLLKRIPYESDDYWEKVENQLEKKKILIKSAKDLKLVLNSLNDYIEVSLKEWAWRNDLDQAFFTREFASGKNYILSLFII
;
A
#
# COMPACT_ATOMS: atom_id res chain seq x y z
N MET A 1 15.01 -4.53 -22.77
CA MET A 1 15.18 -3.66 -21.59
C MET A 1 14.03 -3.87 -20.60
N GLU A 2 12.78 -3.58 -20.96
CA GLU A 2 11.62 -3.70 -20.04
C GLU A 2 11.45 -5.07 -19.36
N LYS A 3 11.58 -6.19 -20.10
CA LYS A 3 11.51 -7.54 -19.50
C LYS A 3 12.58 -7.78 -18.44
N TYR A 4 13.80 -7.28 -18.67
CA TYR A 4 14.91 -7.42 -17.72
C TYR A 4 14.64 -6.60 -16.45
N PHE A 5 14.18 -5.36 -16.61
CA PHE A 5 13.77 -4.52 -15.47
C PHE A 5 12.64 -5.13 -14.66
N HIS A 6 11.66 -5.75 -15.33
CA HIS A 6 10.55 -6.38 -14.63
C HIS A 6 10.98 -7.61 -13.83
N SER A 7 11.85 -8.45 -14.40
CA SER A 7 12.43 -9.61 -13.70
C SER A 7 13.31 -9.20 -12.52
N VAL A 8 14.16 -8.18 -12.67
CA VAL A 8 14.99 -7.69 -11.55
C VAL A 8 14.12 -7.08 -10.45
N LYS A 9 13.05 -6.36 -10.81
CA LYS A 9 12.08 -5.84 -9.84
C LYS A 9 11.40 -6.96 -9.06
N GLN A 10 10.94 -8.02 -9.73
CA GLN A 10 10.27 -9.15 -9.07
C GLN A 10 11.22 -9.92 -8.13
N LEU A 11 12.49 -10.10 -8.51
CA LEU A 11 13.48 -10.78 -7.68
C LEU A 11 13.90 -9.97 -6.45
N ARG A 12 13.75 -8.64 -6.49
CA ARG A 12 14.14 -7.72 -5.42
C ARG A 12 12.94 -7.10 -4.70
N LYS A 13 11.73 -7.60 -4.96
CA LYS A 13 10.54 -7.15 -4.23
C LYS A 13 10.63 -7.72 -2.81
N PRO A 14 10.66 -6.86 -1.77
CA PRO A 14 10.64 -7.32 -0.39
C PRO A 14 9.41 -8.17 -0.12
N THR A 15 9.54 -9.13 0.81
CA THR A 15 8.36 -9.79 1.36
C THR A 15 7.43 -8.73 1.97
N PRO A 16 6.10 -8.79 1.73
CA PRO A 16 5.17 -7.84 2.33
C PRO A 16 5.39 -7.70 3.83
N GLY A 17 5.48 -6.46 4.31
CA GLY A 17 5.75 -6.14 5.71
C GLY A 17 7.24 -5.99 6.09
N LEU A 18 8.19 -6.36 5.22
CA LEU A 18 9.64 -6.19 5.47
C LEU A 18 10.26 -4.97 4.75
N TYR A 19 9.43 -4.08 4.23
CA TYR A 19 9.90 -2.97 3.41
C TYR A 19 10.84 -2.02 4.14
N LYS A 20 10.63 -1.80 5.44
CA LYS A 20 11.49 -0.93 6.25
C LYS A 20 12.90 -1.54 6.39
N GLU A 21 12.98 -2.83 6.68
CA GLU A 21 14.25 -3.56 6.82
C GLU A 21 15.03 -3.55 5.50
N TYR A 22 14.33 -3.70 4.38
CA TYR A 22 14.96 -3.60 3.06
C TYR A 22 15.44 -2.19 2.74
N LEU A 23 14.61 -1.18 3.03
CA LEU A 23 14.99 0.24 2.89
C LEU A 23 16.25 0.55 3.71
N ASP A 24 16.27 0.17 4.98
CA ASP A 24 17.42 0.32 5.87
C ASP A 24 18.66 -0.42 5.32
N HIS A 25 18.48 -1.63 4.77
CA HIS A 25 19.57 -2.43 4.19
C HIS A 25 20.17 -1.82 2.90
N VAL A 26 19.37 -1.19 2.04
CA VAL A 26 19.91 -0.46 0.87
C VAL A 26 20.72 0.75 1.27
N MET A 27 20.32 1.45 2.33
CA MET A 27 21.11 2.55 2.89
C MET A 27 22.44 2.04 3.44
N GLU A 28 22.43 0.95 4.21
CA GLU A 28 23.63 0.37 4.81
C GLU A 28 24.65 -0.10 3.76
N ASN A 29 24.19 -0.78 2.71
CA ASN A 29 25.08 -1.31 1.65
C ASN A 29 25.62 -0.25 0.68
N THR A 30 24.96 0.91 0.55
CA THR A 30 25.47 2.00 -0.29
C THR A 30 26.43 2.92 0.47
N GLN A 31 26.42 2.90 1.80
CA GLN A 31 27.41 3.58 2.62
C GLN A 31 28.75 2.83 2.68
N SER A 32 28.75 1.50 2.54
CA SER A 32 29.96 0.67 2.55
C SER A 32 30.72 0.69 1.21
N GLU A 33 30.06 1.00 0.10
CA GLU A 33 30.67 1.24 -1.21
C GLU A 33 31.10 2.70 -1.42
N LYS A 34 31.98 3.23 -0.55
CA LYS A 34 32.71 4.48 -0.83
C LYS A 34 34.09 4.22 -1.44
N PRO A 35 34.25 4.05 -2.78
CA PRO A 35 35.51 4.33 -3.43
C PRO A 35 35.63 5.85 -3.65
N GLY A 36 36.75 6.43 -3.24
CA GLY A 36 37.02 7.87 -3.38
C GLY A 36 36.96 8.32 -4.84
N SER A 37 35.91 9.07 -5.21
CA SER A 37 35.86 9.91 -6.41
C SER A 37 34.61 10.80 -6.35
N SER A 38 34.77 12.06 -6.75
CA SER A 38 33.89 13.18 -6.46
C SER A 38 32.59 13.27 -7.29
N ASN A 39 32.01 12.16 -7.77
CA ASN A 39 30.80 12.18 -8.61
C ASN A 39 29.96 10.89 -8.48
N THR A 40 29.64 10.45 -7.25
CA THR A 40 28.71 9.34 -7.03
C THR A 40 27.26 9.83 -7.10
N ALA A 41 26.64 9.70 -8.27
CA ALA A 41 25.19 9.75 -8.40
C ALA A 41 24.54 8.65 -7.53
N PRO A 42 23.39 8.92 -6.89
CA PRO A 42 22.88 8.10 -5.80
C PRO A 42 22.21 6.82 -6.34
N ALA A 43 22.99 5.75 -6.49
CA ALA A 43 22.47 4.41 -6.76
C ALA A 43 21.41 3.97 -5.72
N ASN A 44 21.39 4.62 -4.56
CA ASN A 44 20.44 4.43 -3.47
C ASN A 44 19.04 5.00 -3.73
N LEU A 45 18.94 6.25 -4.23
CA LEU A 45 17.65 6.95 -4.36
C LEU A 45 16.68 6.24 -5.31
N TYR A 46 17.20 5.66 -6.40
CA TYR A 46 16.40 4.88 -7.33
C TYR A 46 15.73 3.67 -6.66
N TRP A 47 16.46 2.88 -5.89
CA TRP A 47 15.90 1.69 -5.23
C TRP A 47 14.95 2.07 -4.09
N ALA A 48 15.31 3.09 -3.31
CA ALA A 48 14.46 3.59 -2.23
C ALA A 48 13.11 4.09 -2.75
N THR A 49 13.11 4.87 -3.83
CA THR A 49 11.87 5.37 -4.45
C THR A 49 11.05 4.26 -5.11
N MET A 50 11.71 3.27 -5.73
CA MET A 50 11.05 2.09 -6.28
C MET A 50 10.31 1.27 -5.21
N TRP A 51 10.90 1.07 -4.03
CA TRP A 51 10.25 0.34 -2.95
C TRP A 51 9.17 1.17 -2.24
N ALA A 52 9.39 2.47 -2.07
CA ALA A 52 8.34 3.37 -1.60
C ALA A 52 7.10 3.29 -2.50
N LYS A 53 7.31 3.23 -3.82
CA LYS A 53 6.23 3.00 -4.78
C LYS A 53 5.56 1.64 -4.60
N ASP A 54 6.32 0.57 -4.39
CA ASP A 54 5.74 -0.76 -4.18
C ASP A 54 4.86 -0.83 -2.91
N ILE A 55 5.23 -0.12 -1.82
CA ILE A 55 4.39 0.02 -0.62
C ILE A 55 3.06 0.70 -0.98
N TRP A 56 3.09 1.78 -1.76
CA TRP A 56 1.88 2.47 -2.20
C TRP A 56 1.01 1.60 -3.10
N ASP A 57 1.60 0.85 -4.01
CA ASP A 57 0.88 -0.07 -4.90
C ASP A 57 0.17 -1.17 -4.08
N GLU A 58 0.81 -1.72 -3.05
CA GLU A 58 0.18 -2.68 -2.13
C GLU A 58 -0.95 -2.07 -1.30
N PHE A 59 -0.76 -0.85 -0.80
CA PHE A 59 -1.81 -0.13 -0.08
C PHE A 59 -3.02 0.16 -0.98
N ASN A 60 -2.79 0.51 -2.24
CA ASN A 60 -3.85 0.70 -3.23
C ASN A 60 -4.61 -0.59 -3.51
N GLN A 61 -3.91 -1.72 -3.65
CA GLN A 61 -4.54 -3.02 -3.82
C GLN A 61 -5.40 -3.39 -2.60
N LEU A 62 -4.88 -3.17 -1.39
CA LEU A 62 -5.62 -3.41 -0.15
C LEU A 62 -6.91 -2.58 -0.06
N ASN A 63 -6.87 -1.32 -0.50
CA ASN A 63 -8.08 -0.48 -0.59
C ASN A 63 -9.09 -1.01 -1.61
N GLN A 64 -8.64 -1.50 -2.77
CA GLN A 64 -9.53 -2.08 -3.77
C GLN A 64 -10.18 -3.38 -3.27
N ASP A 65 -9.41 -4.22 -2.57
CA ASP A 65 -9.91 -5.46 -1.98
C ASP A 65 -10.94 -5.17 -0.89
N TYR A 66 -10.71 -4.12 -0.09
CA TYR A 66 -11.70 -3.61 0.85
C TYR A 66 -12.99 -3.18 0.16
N ASP A 67 -12.90 -2.35 -0.90
CA ASP A 67 -14.08 -1.85 -1.60
C ASP A 67 -14.89 -3.00 -2.22
N LYS A 68 -14.20 -4.01 -2.76
CA LYS A 68 -14.83 -5.23 -3.26
C LYS A 68 -15.55 -6.00 -2.14
N MET A 69 -14.88 -6.26 -1.02
CA MET A 69 -15.46 -6.94 0.14
C MET A 69 -16.70 -6.20 0.66
N PHE A 70 -16.61 -4.87 0.82
CA PHE A 70 -17.71 -4.05 1.29
C PHE A 70 -18.93 -4.13 0.36
N ASN A 71 -18.70 -4.01 -0.95
CA ASN A 71 -19.75 -4.16 -1.96
C ASN A 71 -20.42 -5.54 -1.93
N ASP A 72 -19.64 -6.61 -1.72
CA ASP A 72 -20.17 -7.97 -1.60
C ASP A 72 -21.04 -8.14 -0.35
N ILE A 73 -20.64 -7.54 0.78
CA ILE A 73 -21.44 -7.51 2.02
C ILE A 73 -22.76 -6.75 1.77
N GLU A 74 -22.72 -5.57 1.15
CA GLU A 74 -23.93 -4.79 0.85
C GLU A 74 -24.87 -5.52 -0.10
N ARG A 75 -24.35 -6.10 -1.19
CA ARG A 75 -25.13 -6.80 -2.22
C ARG A 75 -25.59 -8.19 -1.80
N SER A 76 -25.09 -8.72 -0.68
CA SER A 76 -25.50 -10.02 -0.16
C SER A 76 -27.02 -10.07 0.04
N ARG A 77 -27.68 -10.95 -0.73
CA ARG A 77 -29.12 -11.20 -0.65
C ARG A 77 -29.38 -12.21 0.46
N LEU A 78 -29.39 -11.74 1.71
CA LEU A 78 -29.66 -12.55 2.91
C LEU A 78 -30.91 -13.43 2.76
N LEU A 79 -31.97 -12.87 2.18
CA LEU A 79 -33.29 -13.50 2.12
C LEU A 79 -33.41 -14.68 1.13
N LYS A 80 -32.45 -14.88 0.22
CA LYS A 80 -32.58 -15.92 -0.82
C LYS A 80 -32.41 -17.36 -0.33
N ARG A 81 -31.97 -17.56 0.92
CA ARG A 81 -31.59 -18.88 1.44
C ARG A 81 -32.50 -19.43 2.55
N ILE A 82 -33.49 -18.68 3.01
CA ILE A 82 -34.38 -19.15 4.08
C ILE A 82 -35.70 -19.58 3.43
N PRO A 83 -36.08 -20.87 3.49
CA PRO A 83 -37.39 -21.33 3.04
C PRO A 83 -38.48 -20.63 3.86
N TYR A 84 -39.44 -20.00 3.17
CA TYR A 84 -40.55 -19.27 3.82
C TYR A 84 -41.40 -20.15 4.75
N GLU A 85 -41.34 -21.47 4.57
CA GLU A 85 -42.13 -22.47 5.28
C GLU A 85 -41.48 -22.97 6.60
N SER A 86 -40.38 -22.39 7.06
CA SER A 86 -39.81 -22.77 8.37
C SER A 86 -40.51 -22.06 9.52
N ASP A 87 -40.83 -22.78 10.60
CA ASP A 87 -41.48 -22.22 11.80
C ASP A 87 -40.67 -21.08 12.44
N ASP A 88 -39.36 -21.05 12.20
CA ASP A 88 -38.40 -20.05 12.69
C ASP A 88 -37.99 -19.02 11.62
N TYR A 89 -38.73 -18.90 10.51
CA TYR A 89 -38.37 -18.06 9.37
C TYR A 89 -38.04 -16.62 9.80
N TRP A 90 -38.92 -15.99 10.58
CA TRP A 90 -38.76 -14.60 11.01
C TRP A 90 -37.54 -14.42 11.93
N GLU A 91 -37.30 -15.35 12.84
CA GLU A 91 -36.12 -15.34 13.72
C GLU A 91 -34.83 -15.50 12.92
N LYS A 92 -34.80 -16.41 11.93
CA LYS A 92 -33.65 -16.59 11.03
C LYS A 92 -33.37 -15.35 10.18
N VAL A 93 -34.42 -14.70 9.68
CA VAL A 93 -34.31 -13.45 8.91
C VAL A 93 -33.75 -12.33 9.78
N GLU A 94 -34.29 -12.14 10.98
CA GLU A 94 -33.83 -11.11 11.91
C GLU A 94 -32.37 -11.32 12.32
N ASN A 95 -32.00 -12.56 12.67
CA ASN A 95 -30.62 -12.93 12.98
C ASN A 95 -29.64 -12.66 11.82
N GLN A 96 -30.04 -12.92 10.58
CA GLN A 96 -29.19 -12.62 9.42
C GLN A 96 -29.06 -11.12 9.17
N LEU A 97 -30.15 -10.36 9.34
CA LEU A 97 -30.11 -8.90 9.24
C LEU A 97 -29.18 -8.31 10.28
N GLU A 98 -29.22 -8.79 11.52
CA GLU A 98 -28.36 -8.30 12.60
C GLU A 98 -26.89 -8.62 12.34
N LYS A 99 -26.58 -9.85 11.90
CA LYS A 99 -25.22 -10.23 11.48
C LYS A 99 -24.70 -9.32 10.36
N LYS A 100 -25.54 -8.98 9.38
CA LYS A 100 -25.15 -8.06 8.30
C LYS A 100 -24.89 -6.65 8.81
N LYS A 101 -25.71 -6.13 9.74
CA LYS A 101 -25.45 -4.83 10.38
C LYS A 101 -24.10 -4.80 11.08
N ILE A 102 -23.78 -5.86 11.83
CA ILE A 102 -22.48 -6.01 12.51
C ILE A 102 -21.35 -6.01 11.48
N LEU A 103 -21.45 -6.81 10.41
CA LEU A 103 -20.44 -6.86 9.34
C LEU A 103 -20.24 -5.51 8.66
N ILE A 104 -21.33 -4.79 8.35
CA ILE A 104 -21.24 -3.44 7.77
C ILE A 104 -20.55 -2.47 8.73
N LYS A 105 -20.87 -2.53 10.03
CA LYS A 105 -20.22 -1.71 11.04
C LYS A 105 -18.72 -2.00 11.10
N SER A 106 -18.34 -3.27 11.24
CA SER A 106 -16.92 -3.68 11.28
C SER A 106 -16.18 -3.29 10.00
N ALA A 107 -16.82 -3.41 8.83
CA ALA A 107 -16.22 -2.97 7.59
C ALA A 107 -16.01 -1.44 7.56
N LYS A 108 -16.96 -0.64 8.07
CA LYS A 108 -16.76 0.82 8.19
C LYS A 108 -15.58 1.16 9.11
N ASP A 109 -15.47 0.47 10.25
CA ASP A 109 -14.35 0.64 11.17
C ASP A 109 -13.00 0.29 10.49
N LEU A 110 -12.97 -0.79 9.69
CA LEU A 110 -11.80 -1.15 8.90
C LEU A 110 -11.41 -0.06 7.88
N LYS A 111 -12.40 0.62 7.26
CA LYS A 111 -12.10 1.75 6.36
C LYS A 111 -11.44 2.91 7.09
N LEU A 112 -11.85 3.19 8.33
CA LEU A 112 -11.21 4.22 9.14
C LEU A 112 -9.73 3.88 9.38
N VAL A 113 -9.43 2.61 9.70
CA VAL A 113 -8.05 2.14 9.85
C VAL A 113 -7.26 2.29 8.54
N LEU A 114 -7.83 1.91 7.40
CA LEU A 114 -7.20 2.08 6.08
C LEU A 114 -6.92 3.55 5.76
N ASN A 115 -7.86 4.44 6.06
CA ASN A 115 -7.65 5.88 5.87
C ASN A 115 -6.53 6.42 6.75
N SER A 116 -6.45 5.99 8.02
CA SER A 116 -5.33 6.38 8.90
C SER A 116 -4.00 5.82 8.41
N LEU A 117 -3.99 4.60 7.85
CA LEU A 117 -2.80 3.98 7.29
C LEU A 117 -2.27 4.74 6.08
N ASN A 118 -3.15 5.32 5.25
CA ASN A 118 -2.76 6.18 4.12
C ASN A 118 -1.82 7.30 4.56
N ASP A 119 -2.23 8.07 5.57
CA ASP A 119 -1.46 9.21 6.04
C ASP A 119 -0.19 8.75 6.76
N TYR A 120 -0.29 7.64 7.51
CA TYR A 120 0.84 7.06 8.23
C TYR A 120 1.96 6.58 7.31
N ILE A 121 1.64 5.95 6.17
CA ILE A 121 2.64 5.52 5.17
C ILE A 121 3.41 6.74 4.66
N GLU A 122 2.72 7.82 4.29
CA GLU A 122 3.37 9.02 3.76
C GLU A 122 4.30 9.68 4.79
N VAL A 123 3.82 9.84 6.03
CA VAL A 123 4.63 10.42 7.12
C VAL A 123 5.86 9.55 7.40
N SER A 124 5.67 8.24 7.50
CA SER A 124 6.76 7.30 7.81
C SER A 124 7.84 7.28 6.72
N LEU A 125 7.44 7.32 5.45
CA LEU A 125 8.40 7.36 4.33
C LEU A 125 9.16 8.69 4.26
N LYS A 126 8.49 9.82 4.54
CA LYS A 126 9.15 11.13 4.63
C LYS A 126 10.14 11.19 5.79
N GLU A 127 9.75 10.71 6.97
CA GLU A 127 10.65 10.65 8.13
C GLU A 127 11.85 9.74 7.85
N TRP A 128 11.62 8.59 7.24
CA TRP A 128 12.69 7.69 6.83
C TRP A 128 13.65 8.36 5.84
N ALA A 129 13.13 9.04 4.82
CA ALA A 129 13.94 9.78 3.85
C ALA A 129 14.77 10.88 4.52
N TRP A 130 14.17 11.63 5.43
CA TRP A 130 14.84 12.68 6.20
C TRP A 130 16.01 12.14 7.03
N ARG A 131 15.83 11.00 7.71
CA ARG A 131 16.89 10.36 8.51
C ARG A 131 18.06 9.83 7.67
N ASN A 132 17.88 9.73 6.37
CA ASN A 132 18.83 9.17 5.41
C ASN A 132 19.38 10.21 4.43
N ASP A 133 19.20 11.51 4.71
CA ASP A 133 19.61 12.63 3.86
C ASP A 133 19.07 12.57 2.42
N LEU A 134 17.85 12.05 2.26
CA LEU A 134 17.13 11.99 0.98
C LEU A 134 16.05 13.07 0.90
N ASP A 135 15.77 13.56 -0.31
CA ASP A 135 14.68 14.50 -0.56
C ASP A 135 13.31 13.83 -0.36
N GLN A 136 12.57 14.32 0.64
CA GLN A 136 11.25 13.83 1.02
C GLN A 136 10.20 13.97 -0.11
N ALA A 137 10.42 14.86 -1.07
CA ALA A 137 9.50 15.07 -2.20
C ALA A 137 9.27 13.79 -3.03
N PHE A 138 10.27 12.90 -3.08
CA PHE A 138 10.19 11.62 -3.77
C PHE A 138 9.44 10.52 -3.00
N PHE A 139 9.10 10.76 -1.73
CA PHE A 139 8.50 9.77 -0.83
C PHE A 139 7.06 10.11 -0.46
N THR A 140 6.34 10.69 -1.43
CA THR A 140 4.93 11.09 -1.30
C THR A 140 4.01 10.15 -2.08
N ARG A 141 2.74 10.09 -1.68
CA ARG A 141 1.70 9.40 -2.47
C ARG A 141 1.59 9.96 -3.90
N GLU A 142 1.78 11.26 -4.06
CA GLU A 142 1.67 11.96 -5.34
C GLU A 142 2.78 11.52 -6.29
N PHE A 143 4.02 11.46 -5.78
CA PHE A 143 5.15 10.94 -6.52
C PHE A 143 4.93 9.48 -6.93
N ALA A 144 4.51 8.62 -5.99
CA ALA A 144 4.26 7.21 -6.25
C ALA A 144 3.14 6.98 -7.29
N SER A 145 2.11 7.83 -7.29
CA SER A 145 1.01 7.78 -8.26
C SER A 145 1.40 8.20 -9.69
N GLY A 146 2.63 8.69 -9.89
CA GLY A 146 3.10 9.17 -11.19
C GLY A 146 2.39 10.45 -11.66
N LYS A 147 1.67 11.15 -10.77
CA LYS A 147 0.99 12.41 -11.09
C LYS A 147 1.94 13.62 -11.15
N ASN A 148 3.20 13.45 -10.75
CA ASN A 148 4.27 14.40 -11.00
C ASN A 148 5.16 13.91 -12.15
N TYR A 149 4.78 14.26 -13.38
CA TYR A 149 5.76 14.46 -14.44
C TYR A 149 5.70 15.92 -14.86
N ILE A 150 6.88 16.49 -15.10
CA ILE A 150 7.17 17.87 -15.50
C ILE A 150 7.49 18.79 -14.32
N LEU A 151 8.74 18.73 -13.84
CA LEU A 151 9.63 19.87 -13.50
C LEU A 151 10.76 19.40 -12.56
N SER A 152 11.74 18.64 -13.08
CA SER A 152 13.11 18.58 -12.52
C SER A 152 14.06 17.58 -13.20
N LEU A 153 13.66 16.86 -14.25
CA LEU A 153 14.58 16.01 -15.03
C LEU A 153 15.45 16.77 -16.06
N PHE A 154 15.51 18.10 -15.98
CA PHE A 154 16.42 18.93 -16.77
C PHE A 154 16.98 20.07 -15.92
N ILE A 155 17.97 19.80 -15.05
CA ILE A 155 19.06 20.75 -14.78
C ILE A 155 20.36 19.95 -14.56
N ILE A 156 21.16 19.94 -15.63
CA ILE A 156 22.63 19.78 -15.76
C ILE A 156 23.25 18.44 -15.34
#